data_AF-A0A7C4PTC8-F1
#
_entry.id   AF-A0A7C4PTC8-F1
#
_cell.length_a   1.000
_cell.length_b   1.000
_cell.length_c   1.000
_cell.angle_alpha   90.00
_cell.angle_beta   90.00
_cell.angle_gamma   90.00
#
_symmetry.space_group_name_H-M   'P 1'
#
loop_
_entity.id
_entity.type
_entity.pdbx_description
1 polymer ?
#
loop_
_entity_poly.entity_id
_entity_poly.type
_entity_poly.pdbx_seq_one_letter_code
_entity_poly.pdbx_strand_id
1 'polypeptide(L)'
;MRWPSIPSPSRRDLVVFGAGLWLLSLLLAGLFWIRGASWLGTALAGGIPLALALVFVAAPPARRPLYLGVSRLFYPIGLAVTAALLGLLFWGLVTPVGLLRRGMGADPLRLRRPAPGFSLWSRSADPPEARRYFRPY
;
A
#
# COMPACT_ATOMS: atom_id res chain seq x y z
N MET A 1 1.50 6.60 -21.95
CA MET A 1 1.56 6.60 -20.47
C MET A 1 2.49 7.71 -20.01
N ARG A 2 1.97 8.81 -19.46
CA ARG A 2 2.79 9.86 -18.84
C ARG A 2 3.11 9.42 -17.42
N TRP A 3 4.39 9.21 -17.11
CA TRP A 3 4.81 8.90 -15.75
C TRP A 3 4.44 10.08 -14.82
N PRO A 4 3.86 9.82 -13.63
CA PRO A 4 3.62 10.88 -12.65
C PRO A 4 4.94 11.60 -12.39
N SER A 5 4.98 12.93 -12.61
CA SER A 5 6.16 13.73 -12.32
C SER A 5 6.39 13.75 -10.82
N ILE A 6 7.36 12.97 -10.35
CA ILE A 6 7.73 12.89 -8.94
C ILE A 6 8.17 14.30 -8.50
N PRO A 7 7.50 14.94 -7.53
CA PRO A 7 7.89 16.24 -7.01
C PRO A 7 9.36 16.23 -6.58
N SER A 8 10.05 17.38 -6.66
CA SER A 8 11.41 17.47 -6.14
C SER A 8 11.41 17.05 -4.67
N PRO A 9 12.25 16.06 -4.28
CA PRO A 9 12.20 15.47 -2.95
C PRO A 9 12.48 16.54 -1.89
N SER A 10 11.63 16.59 -0.87
CA SER A 10 11.82 17.50 0.25
C SER A 10 13.01 17.05 1.11
N ARG A 11 13.56 17.96 1.91
CA ARG A 11 14.67 17.63 2.84
C ARG A 11 14.28 16.50 3.80
N ARG A 12 12.99 16.38 4.15
CA ARG A 12 12.44 15.32 5.00
C ARG A 12 12.45 13.96 4.28
N ASP A 13 12.05 13.91 3.01
CA ASP A 13 12.02 12.67 2.23
C ASP A 13 13.41 12.03 2.11
N LEU A 14 14.44 12.86 1.97
CA LEU A 14 15.83 12.40 1.94
C LEU A 14 16.28 11.82 3.29
N VAL A 15 15.86 12.41 4.41
CA VAL A 15 16.18 11.92 5.75
C VAL A 15 15.45 10.60 6.04
N VAL A 16 14.16 10.53 5.71
CA VAL A 16 13.36 9.30 5.86
C VAL A 16 13.91 8.17 5.01
N PHE A 17 14.33 8.47 3.77
CA PHE A 17 14.97 7.49 2.90
C PHE A 17 16.30 6.99 3.45
N GLY A 18 17.17 7.90 3.92
CA GLY A 18 18.44 7.52 4.55
C GLY A 18 18.24 6.68 5.81
N ALA A 19 17.32 7.06 6.69
CA ALA A 19 16.96 6.31 7.89
C ALA A 19 16.38 4.92 7.53
N GLY A 20 15.56 4.86 6.47
CA GLY A 20 15.01 3.60 5.95
C GLY A 20 16.08 2.65 5.45
N LEU A 21 17.10 3.14 4.72
CA LEU A 21 18.23 2.33 4.27
C LEU A 21 19.06 1.79 5.45
N TRP A 22 19.30 2.61 6.47
CA TRP A 22 19.97 2.18 7.69
C TRP A 22 19.18 1.09 8.42
N LEU A 23 17.87 1.29 8.59
CA LEU A 23 17.00 0.30 9.22
C LEU A 23 16.97 -1.01 8.42
N LEU A 24 16.89 -0.94 7.09
CA LEU A 24 16.91 -2.10 6.21
C LEU A 24 18.24 -2.87 6.32
N SER A 25 19.38 -2.16 6.36
CA SER A 25 20.70 -2.77 6.55
C SER A 25 20.77 -3.54 7.87
N LEU A 26 20.32 -2.94 8.97
CA LEU A 26 20.30 -3.58 10.30
C LEU A 26 19.37 -4.79 10.33
N LEU A 27 18.18 -4.69 9.73
CA LEU A 27 17.23 -5.80 9.66
C LEU A 27 17.79 -6.98 8.86
N LEU A 28 18.40 -6.73 7.70
CA LEU A 28 18.96 -7.79 6.86
C LEU A 28 20.19 -8.43 7.52
N ALA A 29 21.08 -7.62 8.09
CA ALA A 29 22.24 -8.12 8.82
C ALA A 29 21.82 -8.97 10.03
N GLY A 30 20.87 -8.48 10.84
CA GLY A 30 20.34 -9.22 11.99
C GLY A 30 19.63 -10.51 11.59
N LEU A 31 18.79 -10.47 10.55
CA LEU A 31 18.07 -11.66 10.07
C LEU A 31 19.03 -12.75 9.57
N PHE A 32 20.05 -12.38 8.79
CA PHE A 32 21.03 -13.32 8.28
C PHE A 32 21.94 -13.86 9.38
N TRP A 33 22.27 -13.03 10.38
CA TRP A 33 23.00 -13.46 11.58
C TRP A 33 22.23 -14.52 12.36
N ILE A 34 20.93 -14.30 12.63
CA ILE A 34 20.08 -15.25 13.37
C ILE A 34 19.85 -16.54 12.58
N ARG A 35 19.86 -16.46 11.24
CA ARG A 35 19.72 -17.63 10.35
C ARG A 35 21.02 -18.44 10.19
N GLY A 36 22.11 -18.06 10.88
CA GLY A 36 23.39 -18.76 10.81
C GLY A 36 24.03 -18.66 9.41
N ALA A 37 23.73 -17.61 8.65
CA ALA A 37 24.29 -17.43 7.33
C ALA A 37 25.82 -17.22 7.42
N SER A 38 26.52 -17.59 6.34
CA SER A 38 27.97 -17.35 6.24
C SER A 38 28.28 -15.85 6.45
N TRP A 39 29.44 -15.56 7.05
CA TRP A 39 29.87 -14.19 7.32
C TRP A 39 29.84 -13.31 6.05
N LEU A 40 30.15 -13.89 4.89
CA LEU A 40 30.03 -13.29 3.56
C LEU A 40 28.58 -12.93 3.21
N GLY A 41 27.63 -13.84 3.45
CA GLY A 41 26.21 -13.60 3.19
C GLY A 41 25.66 -12.45 4.04
N THR A 42 26.02 -12.42 5.32
CA THR A 42 25.61 -11.35 6.25
C THR A 42 26.27 -10.02 5.91
N ALA A 43 27.56 -10.03 5.53
CA ALA A 43 28.30 -8.84 5.12
C ALA A 43 27.77 -8.25 3.80
N LEU A 44 27.38 -9.09 2.84
CA LEU A 44 26.79 -8.62 1.59
C LEU A 44 25.37 -8.10 1.80
N ALA A 45 24.54 -8.81 2.57
CA ALA A 45 23.16 -8.43 2.83
C ALA A 45 23.05 -7.11 3.61
N GLY A 46 23.91 -6.89 4.61
CA GLY A 46 23.97 -5.63 5.36
C GLY A 46 24.81 -4.55 4.69
N GLY A 47 25.90 -4.93 4.02
CA GLY A 47 26.90 -4.01 3.47
C GLY A 47 26.43 -3.26 2.23
N ILE A 48 25.63 -3.88 1.36
CA ILE A 48 25.06 -3.21 0.18
C ILE A 48 24.18 -2.01 0.58
N PRO A 49 23.15 -2.16 1.44
CA PRO A 49 22.34 -1.02 1.87
C PRO A 49 23.13 0.00 2.71
N LEU A 50 24.14 -0.44 3.47
CA LEU A 50 25.03 0.45 4.22
C LEU A 50 25.89 1.32 3.29
N ALA A 51 26.48 0.72 2.24
CA ALA A 51 27.25 1.43 1.23
C ALA A 51 26.39 2.44 0.48
N LEU A 52 25.16 2.06 0.12
CA LEU A 52 24.17 2.96 -0.47
C LEU A 52 23.84 4.14 0.46
N ALA A 53 23.65 3.89 1.76
CA ALA A 53 23.40 4.94 2.74
C ALA A 53 24.61 5.89 2.89
N LEU A 54 25.84 5.36 2.91
CA LEU A 54 27.07 6.16 2.97
C LEU A 54 27.27 7.03 1.72
N VAL A 55 27.08 6.47 0.53
CA VAL A 55 27.14 7.22 -0.74
C VAL A 55 26.06 8.31 -0.78
N PHE A 56 24.87 8.00 -0.27
CA PHE A 56 23.77 8.97 -0.19
C PHE A 56 24.09 10.15 0.74
N VAL A 57 24.78 9.90 1.86
CA VAL A 57 25.22 10.95 2.78
C VAL A 57 26.39 11.76 2.18
N ALA A 58 27.38 11.09 1.62
CA ALA A 58 28.63 11.70 1.15
C ALA A 58 28.49 12.55 -0.13
N ALA A 59 27.54 12.23 -1.02
CA ALA A 59 27.41 12.91 -2.31
C ALA A 59 26.06 13.63 -2.49
N PRO A 60 25.92 14.91 -2.05
CA PRO A 60 24.74 15.73 -2.26
C PRO A 60 24.19 15.78 -3.70
N PRO A 61 25.02 15.90 -4.77
CA PRO A 61 24.50 15.94 -6.14
C PRO A 61 23.95 14.60 -6.63
N ALA A 62 24.41 13.46 -6.06
CA ALA A 62 23.96 12.12 -6.45
C ALA A 62 22.66 11.67 -5.74
N ARG A 63 22.21 12.39 -4.70
CA ARG A 63 21.03 12.01 -3.90
C ARG A 63 19.76 11.90 -4.73
N ARG A 64 19.54 12.86 -5.64
CA ARG A 64 18.32 12.91 -6.46
C ARG A 64 18.20 11.74 -7.44
N PRO A 65 19.18 11.43 -8.30
CA PRO A 65 19.08 10.28 -9.19
C PRO A 65 19.06 8.95 -8.43
N LEU A 66 19.80 8.81 -7.33
CA LEU A 66 19.76 7.60 -6.49
C LEU A 66 18.38 7.39 -5.85
N TYR A 67 17.80 8.44 -5.25
CA TYR A 67 16.45 8.39 -4.68
C TYR A 67 15.42 7.98 -5.73
N LEU A 68 15.48 8.58 -6.92
CA LEU A 68 14.53 8.27 -8.00
C LEU A 68 14.71 6.85 -8.55
N GLY A 69 15.96 6.41 -8.75
CA GLY A 69 16.27 5.06 -9.25
C GLY A 69 15.81 3.99 -8.27
N VAL A 70 16.18 4.13 -6.99
CA VAL A 70 15.79 3.18 -5.95
C VAL A 70 14.28 3.22 -5.73
N SER A 71 13.67 4.41 -5.64
CA SER A 71 12.20 4.50 -5.47
C SER A 71 11.45 3.83 -6.61
N ARG A 72 11.94 3.95 -7.85
CA ARG A 72 11.34 3.29 -9.02
C ARG A 72 11.49 1.77 -8.98
N LEU A 73 12.61 1.27 -8.46
CA LEU A 73 12.85 -0.16 -8.27
C LEU A 73 11.93 -0.75 -7.18
N PHE A 74 11.69 -0.01 -6.10
CA PHE A 74 10.83 -0.44 -4.99
C PHE A 74 9.34 -0.18 -5.22
N TYR A 75 8.97 0.71 -6.15
CA TYR A 75 7.59 0.97 -6.52
C TYR A 75 6.74 -0.30 -6.79
N PRO A 76 7.17 -1.26 -7.63
CA PRO A 76 6.40 -2.49 -7.86
C PRO A 76 6.24 -3.34 -6.60
N ILE A 77 7.20 -3.31 -5.68
CA ILE A 77 7.12 -4.02 -4.40
C ILE A 77 6.01 -3.39 -3.54
N GLY A 78 5.97 -2.06 -3.45
CA GLY A 78 4.91 -1.35 -2.72
C GLY A 78 3.50 -1.66 -3.28
N LEU A 79 3.39 -1.72 -4.61
CA LEU A 79 2.14 -2.10 -5.27
C LEU A 79 1.75 -3.55 -4.97
N ALA A 80 2.71 -4.48 -5.05
CA ALA A 80 2.50 -5.89 -4.74
C ALA A 80 2.07 -6.10 -3.28
N VAL A 81 2.74 -5.44 -2.33
CA VAL A 81 2.38 -5.50 -0.90
C VAL A 81 0.99 -4.94 -0.66
N THR A 82 0.66 -3.80 -1.28
CA THR A 82 -0.68 -3.20 -1.15
C THR A 82 -1.76 -4.13 -1.71
N ALA A 83 -1.52 -4.69 -2.90
CA ALA A 83 -2.44 -5.65 -3.52
C ALA A 83 -2.57 -6.94 -2.68
N ALA A 84 -1.48 -7.43 -2.11
CA ALA A 84 -1.49 -8.61 -1.24
C ALA A 84 -2.23 -8.35 0.07
N LEU A 85 -2.03 -7.21 0.71
CA LEU A 85 -2.75 -6.81 1.92
C LEU A 85 -4.25 -6.64 1.65
N LEU A 86 -4.61 -5.97 0.56
CA LEU A 86 -6.01 -5.85 0.13
C LEU A 86 -6.62 -7.22 -0.17
N GLY A 87 -5.87 -8.09 -0.86
CA GLY A 87 -6.30 -9.47 -1.11
C GLY A 87 -6.51 -10.23 0.20
N LEU A 88 -5.58 -10.16 1.13
CA LEU A 88 -5.68 -10.82 2.43
C LEU A 88 -6.87 -10.31 3.24
N LEU A 89 -7.08 -9.00 3.28
CA LEU A 89 -8.24 -8.41 3.97
C LEU A 89 -9.55 -8.79 3.29
N PHE A 90 -9.59 -8.75 1.96
CA PHE A 90 -10.78 -9.12 1.20
C PHE A 90 -11.12 -10.59 1.44
N TRP A 91 -10.20 -11.50 1.18
CA TRP A 91 -10.43 -12.94 1.27
C TRP A 91 -10.47 -13.47 2.71
N GLY A 92 -9.76 -12.83 3.64
CA GLY A 92 -9.69 -13.25 5.04
C GLY A 92 -10.75 -12.65 5.94
N LEU A 93 -11.29 -11.46 5.59
CA LEU A 93 -12.29 -10.77 6.41
C LEU A 93 -13.58 -10.51 5.64
N VAL A 94 -13.51 -9.82 4.50
CA VAL A 94 -14.71 -9.36 3.79
C VAL A 94 -15.51 -10.53 3.21
N THR A 95 -14.86 -11.44 2.49
CA THR A 95 -15.48 -12.61 1.87
C THR A 95 -16.12 -13.55 2.90
N PRO A 96 -15.45 -14.00 3.96
CA PRO A 96 -16.05 -14.90 4.93
C PRO A 96 -17.21 -14.24 5.70
N VAL A 97 -17.09 -12.96 6.07
CA VAL A 97 -18.20 -12.21 6.68
C VAL A 97 -19.40 -12.14 5.73
N GLY A 98 -19.16 -11.87 4.44
CA GLY A 98 -20.20 -11.87 3.42
C GLY A 98 -20.87 -13.25 3.25
N LEU A 99 -20.07 -14.33 3.25
CA LEU A 99 -20.56 -15.70 3.15
C LEU A 99 -21.38 -16.11 4.37
N LEU A 100 -20.93 -15.78 5.59
CA LEU A 100 -21.68 -16.00 6.82
C LEU A 100 -23.02 -15.28 6.79
N ARG A 101 -23.03 -13.99 6.42
CA ARG A 101 -24.28 -13.21 6.27
C ARG A 101 -25.21 -13.81 5.23
N ARG A 102 -24.68 -14.26 4.10
CA ARG A 102 -25.45 -14.94 3.05
C ARG A 102 -26.04 -16.26 3.55
N GLY A 103 -25.27 -17.03 4.32
CA GLY A 103 -25.72 -18.28 4.96
C GLY A 103 -26.83 -18.04 5.99
N MET A 104 -26.79 -16.93 6.72
CA MET A 104 -27.85 -16.49 7.64
C MET A 104 -29.08 -15.89 6.93
N GLY A 105 -29.14 -15.92 5.60
CA GLY A 105 -30.27 -15.43 4.82
C GLY A 105 -30.32 -13.91 4.61
N ALA A 106 -29.30 -13.17 5.05
CA ALA A 106 -29.21 -11.75 4.76
C ALA A 106 -28.90 -11.53 3.27
N ASP A 107 -29.75 -10.77 2.58
CA ASP A 107 -29.52 -10.30 1.20
C ASP A 107 -29.32 -8.78 1.19
N PRO A 108 -28.17 -8.27 1.70
CA PRO A 108 -27.92 -6.83 1.81
C PRO A 108 -27.85 -6.14 0.44
N LEU A 109 -27.53 -6.89 -0.62
CA LEU A 109 -27.46 -6.37 -1.98
C LEU A 109 -28.76 -6.56 -2.77
N ARG A 110 -29.81 -7.14 -2.15
CA ARG A 110 -31.11 -7.46 -2.77
C ARG A 110 -30.94 -8.13 -4.13
N LEU A 111 -30.00 -9.08 -4.22
CA LEU A 111 -29.64 -9.75 -5.47
C LEU A 111 -30.66 -10.81 -5.89
N ARG A 112 -31.60 -11.18 -5.01
CA ARG A 112 -32.72 -12.05 -5.37
C ARG A 112 -33.58 -11.39 -6.44
N ARG A 113 -33.69 -12.05 -7.60
CA ARG A 113 -34.57 -11.59 -8.68
C ARG A 113 -36.02 -11.61 -8.18
N PRO A 114 -36.77 -10.50 -8.38
CA PRO A 114 -38.18 -10.49 -8.08
C PRO A 114 -38.93 -11.44 -9.03
N ALA A 115 -40.13 -11.89 -8.63
CA ALA A 115 -40.93 -12.80 -9.44
C ALA A 115 -41.22 -12.22 -10.85
N PRO A 116 -41.45 -13.08 -11.87
CA PRO A 116 -41.77 -12.61 -13.21
C PRO A 116 -42.94 -11.62 -13.17
N GLY A 117 -42.73 -10.40 -13.69
CA GLY A 117 -43.73 -9.32 -13.69
C GLY A 117 -43.53 -8.23 -12.64
N PHE A 118 -42.54 -8.36 -11.74
CA PHE A 118 -42.21 -7.32 -10.75
C PHE A 118 -41.02 -6.46 -11.17
N SER A 119 -41.10 -5.17 -10.85
CA SER A 119 -40.08 -4.16 -11.14
C SER A 119 -38.89 -4.24 -10.18
N LEU A 120 -37.67 -4.07 -10.69
CA LEU A 120 -36.44 -3.91 -9.90
C LEU A 120 -36.30 -2.49 -9.29
N TRP A 121 -37.14 -1.55 -9.72
CA TRP A 121 -37.13 -0.18 -9.21
C TRP A 121 -37.59 -0.17 -7.75
N SER A 122 -36.66 0.13 -6.82
CA SER A 122 -37.00 0.47 -5.46
C SER A 122 -37.34 1.95 -5.36
N ARG A 123 -38.40 2.29 -4.62
CA ARG A 123 -38.70 3.69 -4.28
C ARG A 123 -37.48 4.28 -3.57
N SER A 124 -36.92 5.36 -4.13
CA SER A 124 -35.93 6.15 -3.40
C SER A 124 -36.55 6.57 -2.07
N ALA A 125 -35.77 6.52 -0.99
CA ALA A 125 -36.18 7.17 0.26
C ALA A 125 -36.57 8.61 -0.06
N ASP A 126 -37.61 9.12 0.62
CA ASP A 126 -38.14 10.45 0.34
C ASP A 126 -36.99 11.45 0.25
N PRO A 127 -36.95 12.27 -0.83
CA PRO A 127 -35.87 13.21 -1.00
C PRO A 127 -35.81 14.07 0.26
N PRO A 128 -34.62 14.24 0.87
CA PRO A 128 -34.48 15.16 2.00
C PRO A 128 -35.05 16.52 1.55
N GLU A 129 -35.84 17.15 2.41
CA GLU A 129 -36.56 18.40 2.10
C GLU A 129 -35.71 19.31 1.21
N ALA A 130 -36.26 19.77 0.09
CA ALA A 130 -35.51 20.60 -0.87
C ALA A 130 -34.81 21.81 -0.21
N ARG A 131 -35.35 22.30 0.91
CA ARG A 131 -34.75 23.34 1.77
C ARG A 131 -33.37 23.00 2.31
N ARG A 132 -33.02 21.72 2.45
CA ARG A 132 -31.72 21.22 2.94
C ARG A 132 -30.61 21.39 1.89
N TYR A 133 -30.95 21.42 0.60
CA TYR A 133 -29.98 21.73 -0.47
C TYR A 133 -29.61 23.22 -0.51
N PHE A 134 -30.48 24.10 -0.01
CA PHE A 134 -30.27 25.55 -0.02
C PHE A 134 -29.62 26.11 1.25
N ARG A 135 -29.09 25.27 2.14
CA ARG A 135 -28.30 25.71 3.30
C ARG A 135 -26.84 25.27 3.16
N PRO A 136 -25.97 26.10 2.56
CA PRO A 136 -24.54 25.92 2.66
C PRO A 136 -24.07 26.52 3.99
N TYR A 137 -24.02 25.66 5.02
CA TYR A 137 -23.55 25.93 6.40
C TYR A 137 -24.38 26.91 7.24
#